data_AF-A0AAX0S7B9-F1
#
_entry.id   AF-A0AAX0S7B9-F1
#
_cell.length_a   1.000
_cell.length_b   1.000
_cell.length_c   1.000
_cell.angle_alpha   90.00
_cell.angle_beta   90.00
_cell.angle_gamma   90.00
#
_symmetry.space_group_name_H-M   'P 1'
#
loop_
_entity.id
_entity.type
_entity.pdbx_description
1 polymer ?
#
loop_
_entity_poly.entity_id
_entity_poly.type
_entity_poly.pdbx_seq_one_letter_code
_entity_poly.pdbx_strand_id
1 'polypeptide(L)'
;MDGNKGVNPNEHINEKSTSSEKEVTEATEGLAVTIGKNTKEIEKEFGEPDRIDMSAYGYDWWVYKKDYSNYFQLAVENEKVISAYGIGDKVNVAPFKIGQSIDAIYSSLYVEPTVDIEVGDSSYRFELSEEDMNMRPLIELGDIHVQLYLDKFSGTVSSVRFLNDSTLLKQQPYELTYHGKLVKVEDLSEKDWEKVEEGNEQQIFDITNIMRSRFDLKPLEWDDSAAEVAYLHSREMTDIPEGTNVPETKGDLEKRLNAGHVKYSAAGENIAKDYVDAAAVMEGWLNSKGHRDAMLNEDFTGLGVGVYKKYYTQNFIRK
;
A
#
# COMPACT_ATOMS: atom_id res chain seq x y z
N MET A 1 -26.48 32.16 64.14
CA MET A 1 -27.76 31.92 63.44
C MET A 1 -27.59 32.49 62.05
N ASP A 2 -27.71 31.60 61.07
CA ASP A 2 -28.20 31.81 59.68
C ASP A 2 -27.67 33.03 58.91
N GLY A 3 -27.11 32.92 57.71
CA GLY A 3 -27.30 31.93 56.65
C GLY A 3 -27.53 32.68 55.32
N ASN A 4 -27.02 32.12 54.22
CA ASN A 4 -27.39 32.42 52.81
C ASN A 4 -27.12 33.84 52.26
N LYS A 5 -26.90 34.09 50.97
CA LYS A 5 -26.57 33.32 49.75
C LYS A 5 -26.37 34.38 48.66
N GLY A 6 -25.47 34.10 47.71
CA GLY A 6 -25.66 34.44 46.30
C GLY A 6 -25.35 35.88 45.86
N VAL A 7 -24.28 36.01 45.07
CA VAL A 7 -24.26 36.94 43.93
C VAL A 7 -23.99 36.12 42.68
N ASN A 8 -24.82 36.38 41.68
CA ASN A 8 -24.96 35.73 40.39
C ASN A 8 -24.07 36.45 39.35
N PRO A 9 -23.29 35.75 38.54
CA PRO A 9 -22.81 36.27 37.27
C PRO A 9 -23.47 35.49 36.11
N ASN A 10 -24.56 36.05 35.59
CA ASN A 10 -24.90 35.86 34.19
C ASN A 10 -24.27 37.03 33.45
N GLU A 11 -23.29 36.75 32.59
CA GLU A 11 -23.30 37.22 31.21
C GLU A 11 -22.26 36.47 30.37
N HIS A 12 -22.80 35.71 29.42
CA HIS A 12 -22.22 35.28 28.15
C HIS A 12 -20.94 34.46 28.13
N ILE A 13 -21.08 33.13 28.14
CA ILE A 13 -20.49 32.25 27.12
C ILE A 13 -21.45 31.09 26.83
N ASN A 14 -22.36 31.32 25.89
CA ASN A 14 -22.92 30.29 25.00
C ASN A 14 -22.32 30.69 23.64
N GLU A 15 -21.58 29.86 22.92
CA GLU A 15 -22.07 28.64 22.31
C GLU A 15 -21.01 27.53 22.38
N LYS A 16 -21.43 26.36 22.88
CA LYS A 16 -20.85 25.10 22.42
C LYS A 16 -21.05 25.05 20.90
N SER A 17 -19.98 25.25 20.15
CA SER A 17 -19.88 24.64 18.82
C SER A 17 -19.81 23.14 19.06
N THR A 18 -20.98 22.51 19.09
CA THR A 18 -21.14 21.09 18.85
C THR A 18 -20.37 20.77 17.58
N SER A 19 -19.24 20.08 17.72
CA SER A 19 -18.62 19.32 16.66
C SER A 19 -19.74 18.56 15.97
N SER A 20 -19.91 18.81 14.67
CA SER A 20 -20.77 18.00 13.81
C SER A 20 -20.48 16.53 14.11
N GLU A 21 -21.53 15.80 14.50
CA GLU A 21 -21.48 14.38 14.79
C GLU A 21 -20.74 13.67 13.65
N LYS A 22 -19.58 13.09 13.95
CA LYS A 22 -18.83 12.18 13.06
C LYS A 22 -19.70 10.94 12.85
N GLU A 23 -20.63 10.97 11.90
CA GLU A 23 -21.16 9.73 11.31
C GLU A 23 -20.16 9.22 10.28
N VAL A 24 -18.99 8.77 10.74
CA VAL A 24 -18.28 7.73 9.99
C VAL A 24 -18.59 6.42 10.71
N THR A 25 -19.68 5.82 10.25
CA THR A 25 -20.25 4.58 10.78
C THR A 25 -19.23 3.45 10.70
N GLU A 26 -19.15 2.60 11.73
CA GLU A 26 -18.34 1.38 11.72
C GLU A 26 -18.46 0.59 10.41
N ALA A 27 -17.39 -0.12 10.05
CA ALA A 27 -17.43 -1.05 8.93
C ALA A 27 -18.50 -2.13 9.15
N THR A 28 -19.42 -2.31 8.20
CA THR A 28 -20.52 -3.29 8.30
C THR A 28 -20.42 -4.44 7.31
N GLU A 29 -19.60 -4.31 6.27
CA GLU A 29 -19.38 -5.34 5.26
C GLU A 29 -17.99 -5.23 4.59
N GLY A 30 -17.69 -6.14 3.67
CA GLY A 30 -16.47 -6.11 2.85
C GLY A 30 -15.19 -6.48 3.59
N LEU A 31 -14.05 -6.14 3.00
CA LEU A 31 -12.73 -6.42 3.61
C LEU A 31 -12.53 -5.69 4.93
N ALA A 32 -13.17 -4.55 5.14
CA ALA A 32 -13.06 -3.76 6.36
C ALA A 32 -13.45 -4.58 7.61
N VAL A 33 -14.49 -5.42 7.52
CA VAL A 33 -14.93 -6.26 8.66
C VAL A 33 -14.04 -7.48 8.92
N THR A 34 -13.00 -7.70 8.10
CA THR A 34 -12.03 -8.76 8.37
C THR A 34 -11.02 -8.35 9.44
N ILE A 35 -10.78 -7.06 9.61
CA ILE A 35 -9.82 -6.54 10.61
C ILE A 35 -10.25 -7.00 12.01
N GLY A 36 -9.33 -7.65 12.73
CA GLY A 36 -9.55 -8.20 14.06
C GLY A 36 -10.06 -9.65 14.10
N LYS A 37 -10.57 -10.21 12.99
CA LYS A 37 -10.95 -11.62 12.89
C LYS A 37 -9.73 -12.53 13.01
N ASN A 38 -9.93 -13.74 13.54
CA ASN A 38 -8.86 -14.73 13.61
C ASN A 38 -8.76 -15.57 12.31
N THR A 39 -7.59 -16.16 12.06
CA THR A 39 -7.31 -16.93 10.83
C THR A 39 -8.30 -18.06 10.57
N LYS A 40 -8.83 -18.74 11.59
CA LYS A 40 -9.82 -19.81 11.40
C LYS A 40 -11.16 -19.28 10.89
N GLU A 41 -11.53 -18.07 11.29
CA GLU A 41 -12.72 -17.40 10.74
C GLU A 41 -12.50 -17.02 9.28
N ILE A 42 -11.30 -16.53 8.95
CA ILE A 42 -10.89 -16.18 7.60
C ILE A 42 -10.87 -17.42 6.69
N GLU A 43 -10.25 -18.52 7.11
CA GLU A 43 -10.21 -19.79 6.37
C GLU A 43 -11.62 -20.35 6.12
N LYS A 44 -12.53 -20.18 7.07
CA LYS A 44 -13.93 -20.58 6.91
C LYS A 44 -14.67 -19.73 5.87
N GLU A 45 -14.33 -18.45 5.77
CA GLU A 45 -14.99 -17.49 4.88
C GLU A 45 -14.41 -17.53 3.45
N PHE A 46 -13.08 -17.57 3.33
CA PHE A 46 -12.37 -17.42 2.06
C PHE A 46 -11.60 -18.67 1.62
N GLY A 47 -11.43 -19.66 2.50
CA GLY A 47 -10.53 -20.80 2.28
C GLY A 47 -9.08 -20.48 2.65
N GLU A 48 -8.19 -21.41 2.34
CA GLU A 48 -6.74 -21.21 2.48
C GLU A 48 -6.24 -20.13 1.50
N PRO A 49 -5.25 -19.31 1.88
CA PRO A 49 -4.64 -18.36 0.97
C PRO A 49 -3.88 -19.06 -0.16
N ASP A 50 -3.84 -18.45 -1.35
CA ASP A 50 -3.08 -18.94 -2.49
C ASP A 50 -1.56 -18.82 -2.27
N ARG A 51 -1.15 -17.82 -1.49
CA ARG A 51 0.26 -17.56 -1.11
C ARG A 51 0.34 -16.84 0.23
N ILE A 52 1.41 -17.09 0.98
CA ILE A 52 1.74 -16.37 2.22
C ILE A 52 3.09 -15.69 1.99
N ASP A 53 3.09 -14.36 1.98
CA ASP A 53 4.27 -13.54 1.73
C ASP A 53 4.69 -12.81 3.01
N MET A 54 5.96 -12.97 3.42
CA MET A 54 6.48 -12.27 4.60
C MET A 54 6.53 -10.75 4.35
N SER A 55 6.14 -9.94 5.33
CA SER A 55 6.30 -8.47 5.24
C SER A 55 7.52 -7.96 6.02
N ALA A 56 7.93 -6.73 5.71
CA ALA A 56 8.95 -6.01 6.46
C ALA A 56 8.51 -5.58 7.88
N TYR A 57 7.28 -5.89 8.30
CA TYR A 57 6.61 -5.25 9.45
C TYR A 57 6.14 -6.24 10.52
N GLY A 58 6.65 -7.47 10.51
CA GLY A 58 6.36 -8.49 11.53
C GLY A 58 5.01 -9.19 11.36
N TYR A 59 4.41 -9.10 10.18
CA TYR A 59 3.20 -9.83 9.80
C TYR A 59 3.36 -10.49 8.44
N ASP A 60 2.49 -11.44 8.11
CA ASP A 60 2.48 -12.10 6.81
C ASP A 60 1.27 -11.64 5.99
N TRP A 61 1.46 -11.43 4.69
CA TRP A 61 0.38 -11.22 3.74
C TRP A 61 -0.18 -12.56 3.28
N TRP A 62 -1.43 -12.81 3.63
CA TRP A 62 -2.24 -13.89 3.07
C TRP A 62 -2.87 -13.40 1.76
N VAL A 63 -2.37 -13.91 0.65
CA VAL A 63 -2.75 -13.48 -0.70
C VAL A 63 -3.84 -14.39 -1.26
N TYR A 64 -4.95 -13.78 -1.68
CA TYR A 64 -6.08 -14.46 -2.32
C TYR A 64 -6.17 -13.97 -3.76
N LYS A 65 -5.67 -14.78 -4.67
CA LYS A 65 -5.48 -14.43 -6.08
C LYS A 65 -6.58 -14.98 -6.98
N LYS A 66 -7.36 -16.01 -6.58
CA LYS A 66 -8.45 -16.68 -7.34
C LYS A 66 -8.53 -16.37 -8.85
N ASP A 67 -8.90 -15.14 -9.19
CA ASP A 67 -8.58 -14.50 -10.47
C ASP A 67 -8.25 -13.00 -10.25
N TYR A 68 -7.76 -12.31 -11.30
CA TYR A 68 -7.41 -10.89 -11.21
C TYR A 68 -8.55 -9.98 -10.70
N SER A 69 -9.81 -10.32 -11.00
CA SER A 69 -10.97 -9.55 -10.56
C SER A 69 -11.29 -9.72 -9.08
N ASN A 70 -10.82 -10.79 -8.45
CA ASN A 70 -11.07 -11.13 -7.06
C ASN A 70 -9.82 -11.02 -6.17
N TYR A 71 -8.76 -10.37 -6.65
CA TYR A 71 -7.50 -10.29 -5.90
C TYR A 71 -7.59 -9.37 -4.69
N PHE A 72 -7.27 -9.92 -3.52
CA PHE A 72 -7.06 -9.18 -2.27
C PHE A 72 -5.98 -9.82 -1.40
N GLN A 73 -5.52 -9.09 -0.40
CA GLN A 73 -4.53 -9.56 0.57
C GLN A 73 -4.99 -9.22 1.99
N LEU A 74 -4.72 -10.10 2.96
CA LEU A 74 -4.95 -9.86 4.38
C LEU A 74 -3.62 -9.93 5.13
N ALA A 75 -3.25 -8.88 5.88
CA ALA A 75 -2.10 -8.92 6.76
C ALA A 75 -2.47 -9.64 8.06
N VAL A 76 -1.75 -10.69 8.39
CA VAL A 76 -1.99 -11.53 9.56
C VAL A 76 -0.81 -11.44 10.53
N GLU A 77 -1.10 -11.03 11.77
CA GLU A 77 -0.16 -11.01 12.89
C GLU A 77 -0.79 -11.74 14.07
N ASN A 78 -0.07 -12.68 14.68
CA ASN A 78 -0.54 -13.45 15.84
C ASN A 78 -1.94 -14.07 15.62
N GLU A 79 -2.13 -14.72 14.46
CA GLU A 79 -3.40 -15.35 14.03
C GLU A 79 -4.57 -14.37 13.88
N LYS A 80 -4.34 -13.05 13.81
CA LYS A 80 -5.37 -12.04 13.60
C LYS A 80 -5.10 -11.18 12.38
N VAL A 81 -6.16 -10.81 11.67
CA VAL A 81 -6.06 -9.84 10.58
C VAL A 81 -5.87 -8.43 11.15
N ILE A 82 -4.84 -7.72 10.70
CA ILE A 82 -4.51 -6.36 11.15
C ILE A 82 -4.59 -5.31 10.04
N SER A 83 -4.57 -5.76 8.78
CA SER A 83 -4.76 -4.93 7.58
C SER A 83 -5.38 -5.77 6.45
N ALA A 84 -6.06 -5.11 5.53
CA ALA A 84 -6.60 -5.74 4.33
C ALA A 84 -6.39 -4.82 3.13
N TYR A 85 -5.94 -5.37 2.00
CA TYR A 85 -5.73 -4.65 0.75
C TYR A 85 -6.59 -5.25 -0.36
N GLY A 86 -7.39 -4.44 -1.04
CA GLY A 86 -8.24 -4.85 -2.15
C GLY A 86 -7.98 -4.02 -3.40
N ILE A 87 -7.77 -4.71 -4.53
CA ILE A 87 -7.58 -4.08 -5.85
C ILE A 87 -8.40 -4.76 -6.96
N GLY A 88 -8.77 -6.04 -6.80
CA GLY A 88 -9.66 -6.71 -7.74
C GLY A 88 -11.01 -5.97 -7.85
N ASP A 89 -11.48 -5.74 -9.06
CA ASP A 89 -12.68 -4.93 -9.34
C ASP A 89 -14.00 -5.54 -8.83
N LYS A 90 -14.01 -6.82 -8.46
CA LYS A 90 -15.13 -7.51 -7.80
C LYS A 90 -14.95 -7.69 -6.29
N VAL A 91 -13.83 -7.27 -5.73
CA VAL A 91 -13.58 -7.34 -4.28
C VAL A 91 -14.48 -6.33 -3.57
N ASN A 92 -15.16 -6.78 -2.51
CA ASN A 92 -15.98 -5.89 -1.70
C ASN A 92 -15.08 -5.05 -0.77
N VAL A 93 -14.83 -3.81 -1.17
CA VAL A 93 -14.05 -2.80 -0.42
C VAL A 93 -14.93 -1.72 0.20
N ALA A 94 -16.14 -2.08 0.62
CA ALA A 94 -17.08 -1.16 1.26
C ALA A 94 -16.43 -0.36 2.42
N PRO A 95 -16.85 0.90 2.62
CA PRO A 95 -17.94 1.61 1.93
C PRO A 95 -17.58 2.13 0.53
N PHE A 96 -16.35 1.93 0.08
CA PHE A 96 -15.86 2.35 -1.24
C PHE A 96 -16.10 1.26 -2.29
N LYS A 97 -15.80 1.60 -3.56
CA LYS A 97 -15.80 0.65 -4.66
C LYS A 97 -14.60 0.91 -5.56
N ILE A 98 -13.96 -0.16 -6.02
CA ILE A 98 -12.92 -0.07 -7.07
C ILE A 98 -13.55 0.55 -8.33
N GLY A 99 -12.87 1.53 -8.92
CA GLY A 99 -13.38 2.28 -10.07
C GLY A 99 -14.42 3.35 -9.75
N GLN A 100 -14.79 3.56 -8.47
CA GLN A 100 -15.64 4.68 -8.07
C GLN A 100 -14.98 6.01 -8.46
N SER A 101 -15.78 6.96 -8.97
CA SER A 101 -15.30 8.29 -9.31
C SER A 101 -14.82 9.05 -8.06
N ILE A 102 -13.68 9.71 -8.20
CA ILE A 102 -13.10 10.59 -7.17
C ILE A 102 -14.07 11.73 -6.81
N ASP A 103 -14.78 12.29 -7.79
CA ASP A 103 -15.75 13.36 -7.55
C ASP A 103 -16.89 12.90 -6.63
N ALA A 104 -17.33 11.65 -6.78
CA ALA A 104 -18.37 11.09 -5.92
C ALA A 104 -17.89 10.99 -4.47
N ILE A 105 -16.61 10.66 -4.25
CA ILE A 105 -16.02 10.57 -2.91
C ILE A 105 -16.00 11.95 -2.27
N TYR A 106 -15.33 12.93 -2.87
CA TYR A 106 -15.17 14.27 -2.26
C TYR A 106 -16.47 15.08 -2.21
N SER A 107 -17.51 14.69 -2.97
CA SER A 107 -18.84 15.30 -2.82
C SER A 107 -19.52 14.94 -1.49
N SER A 108 -19.12 13.83 -0.87
CA SER A 108 -19.77 13.28 0.33
C SER A 108 -18.83 13.09 1.52
N LEU A 109 -17.52 13.04 1.27
CA LEU A 109 -16.51 12.74 2.25
C LEU A 109 -15.60 13.94 2.47
N TYR A 110 -15.57 14.41 3.72
CA TYR A 110 -14.56 15.34 4.17
C TYR A 110 -13.36 14.54 4.70
N VAL A 111 -12.19 14.77 4.11
CA VAL A 111 -10.93 14.14 4.55
C VAL A 111 -10.18 15.17 5.38
N GLU A 112 -9.82 14.80 6.60
CA GLU A 112 -8.96 15.62 7.46
C GLU A 112 -7.50 15.53 6.99
N PRO A 113 -6.74 16.63 7.00
CA PRO A 113 -5.31 16.60 6.63
C PRO A 113 -4.44 15.96 7.71
N THR A 114 -5.01 15.65 8.89
CA THR A 114 -4.29 15.05 10.01
C THR A 114 -5.09 13.92 10.63
N VAL A 115 -4.38 12.89 11.08
CA VAL A 115 -4.94 11.77 11.85
C VAL A 115 -4.14 11.61 13.14
N ASP A 116 -4.83 11.59 14.27
CA ASP A 116 -4.25 11.50 15.60
C ASP A 116 -4.49 10.10 16.20
N ILE A 117 -3.43 9.49 16.74
CA ILE A 117 -3.49 8.19 17.42
C ILE A 117 -2.87 8.31 18.80
N GLU A 118 -3.53 7.75 19.81
CA GLU A 118 -3.04 7.68 21.19
C GLU A 118 -2.79 6.22 21.61
N VAL A 119 -1.59 5.94 22.11
CA VAL A 119 -1.22 4.60 22.63
C VAL A 119 -0.53 4.76 23.97
N GLY A 120 -1.26 4.47 25.05
CA GLY A 120 -0.78 4.67 26.42
C GLY A 120 -0.46 6.15 26.66
N ASP A 121 0.78 6.46 27.06
CA ASP A 121 1.24 7.83 27.28
C ASP A 121 1.88 8.49 26.02
N SER A 122 1.79 7.84 24.86
CA SER A 122 2.35 8.36 23.60
C SER A 122 1.24 8.83 22.66
N SER A 123 1.50 9.94 21.95
CA SER A 123 0.61 10.46 20.91
C SER A 123 1.36 10.58 19.59
N TYR A 124 0.64 10.34 18.50
CA TYR A 124 1.15 10.33 17.14
C TYR A 124 0.20 11.12 16.26
N ARG A 125 0.74 11.96 15.39
CA ARG A 125 -0.01 12.72 14.40
C ARG A 125 0.58 12.47 13.03
N PHE A 126 -0.22 11.84 12.18
CA PHE A 126 0.05 11.78 10.75
C PHE A 126 -0.41 13.07 10.10
N GLU A 127 0.43 13.63 9.24
CA GLU A 127 0.14 14.82 8.44
C GLU A 127 0.18 14.44 6.96
N LEU A 128 -0.92 14.73 6.25
CA LEU A 128 -1.06 14.44 4.83
C LEU A 128 -0.70 15.68 4.03
N SER A 129 0.26 15.54 3.11
CA SER A 129 0.56 16.59 2.14
C SER A 129 -0.61 16.79 1.15
N GLU A 130 -0.61 17.88 0.39
CA GLU A 130 -1.59 18.06 -0.70
C GLU A 130 -1.54 16.90 -1.70
N GLU A 131 -0.35 16.35 -1.98
CA GLU A 131 -0.19 15.20 -2.86
C GLU A 131 -0.82 13.93 -2.24
N ASP A 132 -0.63 13.69 -0.94
CA ASP A 132 -1.26 12.58 -0.23
C ASP A 132 -2.78 12.69 -0.23
N MET A 133 -3.30 13.89 0.06
CA MET A 133 -4.74 14.16 0.07
C MET A 133 -5.39 13.87 -1.28
N ASN A 134 -4.66 14.03 -2.39
CA ASN A 134 -5.16 13.86 -3.75
C ASN A 134 -4.91 12.46 -4.35
N MET A 135 -3.94 11.71 -3.84
CA MET A 135 -3.59 10.39 -4.41
C MET A 135 -3.85 9.22 -3.46
N ARG A 136 -3.79 9.45 -2.15
CA ARG A 136 -3.92 8.41 -1.13
C ARG A 136 -4.44 8.97 0.20
N PRO A 137 -5.61 9.64 0.22
CA PRO A 137 -6.18 10.16 1.47
C PRO A 137 -6.34 9.06 2.52
N LEU A 138 -6.19 9.47 3.78
CA LEU A 138 -6.36 8.62 4.96
C LEU A 138 -7.67 9.01 5.65
N ILE A 139 -8.55 8.03 5.84
CA ILE A 139 -9.90 8.24 6.34
C ILE A 139 -10.10 7.39 7.59
N GLU A 140 -10.59 7.97 8.67
CA GLU A 140 -11.02 7.22 9.85
C GLU A 140 -12.35 6.51 9.56
N LEU A 141 -12.47 5.21 9.88
CA LEU A 141 -13.68 4.41 9.72
C LEU A 141 -13.91 3.58 11.01
N GLY A 142 -14.60 4.15 11.99
CA GLY A 142 -14.69 3.57 13.33
C GLY A 142 -13.29 3.45 13.97
N ASP A 143 -12.92 2.24 14.40
CA ASP A 143 -11.62 1.95 15.04
C ASP A 143 -10.51 1.56 14.04
N ILE A 144 -10.73 1.75 12.74
CA ILE A 144 -9.73 1.47 11.70
C ILE A 144 -9.52 2.68 10.80
N HIS A 145 -8.47 2.60 10.01
CA HIS A 145 -8.06 3.60 9.03
C HIS A 145 -8.20 3.04 7.62
N VAL A 146 -8.61 3.87 6.68
CA VAL A 146 -8.71 3.55 5.26
C VAL A 146 -7.76 4.44 4.48
N GLN A 147 -6.70 3.85 3.93
CA GLN A 147 -5.88 4.47 2.91
C GLN A 147 -6.49 4.17 1.55
N LEU A 148 -7.08 5.19 0.94
CA LEU A 148 -7.83 5.09 -0.30
C LEU A 148 -6.96 5.53 -1.47
N TYR A 149 -6.46 4.59 -2.27
CA TYR A 149 -5.60 4.92 -3.41
C TYR A 149 -6.42 5.37 -4.62
N LEU A 150 -5.99 6.48 -5.21
CA LEU A 150 -6.67 7.14 -6.31
C LEU A 150 -5.77 7.15 -7.55
N ASP A 151 -6.33 6.78 -8.69
CA ASP A 151 -5.69 6.95 -9.99
C ASP A 151 -6.06 8.33 -10.54
N LYS A 152 -5.14 9.28 -10.44
CA LYS A 152 -5.37 10.67 -10.88
C LYS A 152 -5.56 10.81 -12.38
N PHE A 153 -5.11 9.83 -13.18
CA PHE A 153 -5.25 9.87 -14.63
C PHE A 153 -6.63 9.41 -15.07
N SER A 154 -7.20 8.39 -14.40
CA SER A 154 -8.56 7.91 -14.71
C SER A 154 -9.65 8.62 -13.90
N GLY A 155 -9.29 9.30 -12.80
CA GLY A 155 -10.25 9.96 -11.92
C GLY A 155 -11.04 8.97 -11.06
N THR A 156 -10.44 7.82 -10.71
CA THR A 156 -11.14 6.73 -10.01
C THR A 156 -10.34 6.11 -8.86
N VAL A 157 -11.02 5.40 -7.97
CA VAL A 157 -10.39 4.55 -6.94
C VAL A 157 -9.63 3.40 -7.61
N SER A 158 -8.32 3.34 -7.38
CA SER A 158 -7.46 2.25 -7.86
C SER A 158 -7.51 1.06 -6.91
N SER A 159 -7.29 1.27 -5.62
CA SER A 159 -7.28 0.24 -4.60
C SER A 159 -7.61 0.81 -3.21
N VAL A 160 -7.90 -0.07 -2.26
CA VAL A 160 -8.26 0.31 -0.89
C VAL A 160 -7.44 -0.51 0.10
N ARG A 161 -6.84 0.15 1.09
CA ARG A 161 -6.14 -0.50 2.20
C ARG A 161 -6.78 -0.11 3.53
N PHE A 162 -7.24 -1.11 4.27
CA PHE A 162 -7.74 -1.00 5.64
C PHE A 162 -6.62 -1.31 6.62
N LEU A 163 -6.45 -0.53 7.68
CA LEU A 163 -5.35 -0.60 8.63
C LEU A 163 -5.89 -0.39 10.05
N ASN A 164 -5.46 -1.21 11.00
CA ASN A 164 -5.55 -0.81 12.41
C ASN A 164 -4.43 0.18 12.76
N ASP A 165 -4.55 0.83 13.91
CA ASP A 165 -3.59 1.83 14.41
C ASP A 165 -2.16 1.29 14.46
N SER A 166 -2.00 0.06 14.98
CA SER A 166 -0.68 -0.56 15.11
C SER A 166 0.00 -0.75 13.76
N THR A 167 -0.75 -1.16 12.73
CA THR A 167 -0.21 -1.35 11.38
C THR A 167 0.15 -0.01 10.74
N LEU A 168 -0.72 0.99 10.89
CA LEU A 168 -0.45 2.34 10.37
C LEU A 168 0.81 2.95 11.02
N LEU A 169 0.98 2.80 12.33
CA LEU A 169 2.17 3.24 13.07
C LEU A 169 3.45 2.47 12.73
N LYS A 170 3.34 1.20 12.32
CA LYS A 170 4.49 0.40 11.83
C LYS A 170 4.88 0.81 10.41
N GLN A 171 3.91 1.01 9.53
CA GLN A 171 4.16 1.35 8.13
C GLN A 171 4.64 2.79 7.95
N GLN A 172 4.09 3.73 8.72
CA GLN A 172 4.38 5.17 8.64
C GLN A 172 4.32 5.72 7.20
N PRO A 173 3.18 5.55 6.49
CA PRO A 173 3.09 5.92 5.09
C PRO A 173 3.06 7.42 4.83
N TYR A 174 2.86 8.25 5.86
CA TYR A 174 2.79 9.71 5.80
C TYR A 174 3.79 10.35 6.77
N GLU A 175 3.96 11.67 6.70
CA GLU A 175 4.76 12.41 7.67
C GLU A 175 4.18 12.21 9.08
N LEU A 176 5.05 11.90 10.05
CA LEU A 176 4.64 11.56 11.41
C LEU A 176 5.36 12.45 12.41
N THR A 177 4.59 13.17 13.21
CA THR A 177 5.06 13.80 14.45
C THR A 177 4.58 12.99 15.65
N TYR A 178 5.37 12.92 16.72
CA TYR A 178 5.02 12.13 17.89
C TYR A 178 5.56 12.71 19.20
N HIS A 179 4.87 12.39 20.29
CA HIS A 179 5.32 12.58 21.66
C HIS A 179 5.34 11.24 22.39
N GLY A 180 6.40 10.96 23.15
CA GLY A 180 6.57 9.70 23.86
C GLY A 180 7.52 8.74 23.14
N LYS A 181 7.11 7.48 22.98
CA LYS A 181 7.94 6.43 22.36
C LYS A 181 7.57 6.25 20.90
N LEU A 182 8.54 6.16 20.01
CA LEU A 182 8.28 5.77 18.62
C LEU A 182 8.04 4.26 18.52
N VAL A 183 7.03 3.85 17.74
CA VAL A 183 6.84 2.45 17.37
C VAL A 183 8.03 2.00 16.55
N LYS A 184 8.74 0.98 17.04
CA LYS A 184 9.88 0.38 16.33
C LYS A 184 9.44 -0.91 15.65
N VAL A 185 9.82 -1.06 14.40
CA VAL A 185 9.77 -2.32 13.67
C VAL A 185 11.08 -3.06 13.96
N GLU A 186 11.00 -4.37 14.21
CA GLU A 186 12.19 -5.18 14.44
C GLU A 186 13.05 -5.27 13.18
N ASP A 187 14.37 -5.17 13.35
CA ASP A 187 15.30 -5.35 12.24
C ASP A 187 15.26 -6.79 11.75
N LEU A 188 15.05 -6.97 10.44
CA LEU A 188 15.06 -8.29 9.81
C LEU A 188 16.48 -8.79 9.58
N SER A 189 16.65 -10.11 9.69
CA SER A 189 17.85 -10.78 9.22
C SER A 189 17.93 -10.72 7.70
N GLU A 190 19.13 -10.84 7.10
CA GLU A 190 19.27 -10.87 5.63
C GLU A 190 18.44 -12.00 5.00
N LYS A 191 18.32 -13.16 5.67
CA LYS A 191 17.48 -14.28 5.22
C LYS A 191 15.99 -13.96 5.24
N ASP A 192 15.54 -13.15 6.20
CA ASP A 192 14.14 -12.74 6.25
C ASP A 192 13.87 -11.62 5.23
N TRP A 193 14.85 -10.76 4.96
CA TRP A 193 14.79 -9.83 3.83
C TRP A 193 14.62 -10.55 2.49
N GLU A 194 15.35 -11.63 2.23
CA GLU A 194 15.18 -12.43 1.00
C GLU A 194 13.71 -12.88 0.80
N LYS A 195 13.03 -13.33 1.87
CA LYS A 195 11.61 -13.72 1.78
C LYS A 195 10.67 -12.54 1.54
N VAL A 196 10.97 -11.39 2.17
CA VAL A 196 10.21 -10.15 1.96
C VAL A 196 10.37 -9.65 0.53
N GLU A 197 11.58 -9.76 -0.03
CA GLU A 197 11.91 -9.43 -1.41
C GLU A 197 11.12 -10.33 -2.38
N GLU A 198 11.21 -11.66 -2.23
CA GLU A 198 10.46 -12.64 -3.03
C GLU A 198 8.94 -12.38 -2.99
N GLY A 199 8.40 -12.11 -1.80
CA GLY A 199 6.98 -11.77 -1.63
C GLY A 199 6.58 -10.50 -2.36
N ASN A 200 7.37 -9.43 -2.22
CA ASN A 200 7.13 -8.17 -2.92
C ASN A 200 7.22 -8.32 -4.44
N GLU A 201 8.18 -9.10 -4.96
CA GLU A 201 8.32 -9.37 -6.40
C GLU A 201 7.04 -9.99 -6.98
N GLN A 202 6.53 -11.03 -6.32
CA GLN A 202 5.31 -11.71 -6.76
C GLN A 202 4.07 -10.83 -6.62
N GLN A 203 3.97 -10.02 -5.56
CA GLN A 203 2.86 -9.07 -5.40
C GLN A 203 2.88 -7.99 -6.48
N ILE A 204 4.05 -7.40 -6.78
CA ILE A 204 4.21 -6.41 -7.85
C ILE A 204 3.82 -7.01 -9.21
N PHE A 205 4.25 -8.24 -9.50
CA PHE A 205 3.87 -8.95 -10.72
C PHE A 205 2.35 -9.17 -10.83
N ASP A 206 1.73 -9.64 -9.75
CA ASP A 206 0.29 -9.86 -9.68
C ASP A 206 -0.48 -8.55 -9.87
N ILE A 207 -0.14 -7.51 -9.11
CA ILE A 207 -0.78 -6.19 -9.15
C ILE A 207 -0.62 -5.55 -10.54
N THR A 208 0.54 -5.70 -11.18
CA THR A 208 0.75 -5.22 -12.57
C THR A 208 -0.24 -5.85 -13.53
N ASN A 209 -0.44 -7.18 -13.44
CA ASN A 209 -1.35 -7.88 -14.31
C ASN A 209 -2.83 -7.60 -14.00
N ILE A 210 -3.17 -7.32 -12.74
CA ILE A 210 -4.51 -6.83 -12.36
C ILE A 210 -4.77 -5.46 -13.00
N MET A 211 -3.82 -4.54 -12.90
CA MET A 211 -3.94 -3.23 -13.54
C MET A 211 -4.09 -3.38 -15.05
N ARG A 212 -3.22 -4.16 -15.71
CA ARG A 212 -3.33 -4.43 -17.15
C ARG A 212 -4.68 -5.02 -17.54
N SER A 213 -5.18 -6.00 -16.79
CA SER A 213 -6.50 -6.59 -17.03
C SER A 213 -7.64 -5.58 -16.92
N ARG A 214 -7.54 -4.59 -16.02
CA ARG A 214 -8.52 -3.52 -15.85
C ARG A 214 -8.51 -2.50 -17.00
N PHE A 215 -7.41 -2.43 -17.75
CA PHE A 215 -7.28 -1.63 -18.97
C PHE A 215 -7.44 -2.47 -20.25
N ASP A 216 -8.05 -3.66 -20.15
CA ASP A 216 -8.26 -4.60 -21.26
C ASP A 216 -6.97 -5.03 -21.98
N LEU A 217 -5.83 -4.99 -21.28
CA LEU A 217 -4.53 -5.41 -21.80
C LEU A 217 -4.24 -6.86 -21.43
N LYS A 218 -3.48 -7.54 -22.29
CA LYS A 218 -3.01 -8.89 -22.02
C LYS A 218 -2.06 -8.90 -20.81
N PRO A 219 -2.18 -9.91 -19.92
CA PRO A 219 -1.21 -10.07 -18.84
C PRO A 219 0.18 -10.36 -19.42
N LEU A 220 1.19 -9.87 -18.72
CA LEU A 220 2.60 -10.14 -19.00
C LEU A 220 2.98 -11.49 -18.42
N GLU A 221 3.83 -12.22 -19.14
CA GLU A 221 4.45 -13.44 -18.66
C GLU A 221 5.63 -13.11 -17.75
N TRP A 222 5.78 -13.84 -16.65
CA TRP A 222 7.00 -13.75 -15.84
C TRP A 222 8.22 -14.16 -16.68
N ASP A 223 9.31 -13.39 -16.58
CA ASP A 223 10.59 -13.69 -17.23
C ASP A 223 11.72 -13.71 -16.22
N ASP A 224 12.23 -14.91 -15.91
CA ASP A 224 13.25 -15.12 -14.88
C ASP A 224 14.55 -14.36 -15.16
N SER A 225 14.95 -14.24 -16.43
CA SER A 225 16.19 -13.55 -16.80
C SER A 225 16.04 -12.04 -16.63
N ALA A 226 14.88 -11.47 -16.99
CA ALA A 226 14.59 -10.07 -16.71
C ALA A 226 14.45 -9.78 -15.21
N ALA A 227 13.91 -10.72 -14.43
CA ALA A 227 13.76 -10.61 -12.97
C ALA A 227 15.12 -10.59 -12.26
N GLU A 228 16.03 -11.50 -12.63
CA GLU A 228 17.40 -11.49 -12.11
C GLU A 228 18.10 -10.16 -12.40
N VAL A 229 17.96 -9.63 -13.62
CA VAL A 229 18.52 -8.31 -13.97
C VAL A 229 17.89 -7.19 -13.14
N ALA A 230 16.59 -7.23 -12.89
CA ALA A 230 15.89 -6.25 -12.06
C ALA A 230 16.37 -6.33 -10.60
N TYR A 231 16.57 -7.53 -10.06
CA TYR A 231 17.03 -7.75 -8.68
C TYR A 231 18.43 -7.18 -8.48
N LEU A 232 19.35 -7.53 -9.39
CA LEU A 232 20.72 -7.03 -9.37
C LEU A 232 20.77 -5.49 -9.46
N HIS A 233 19.87 -4.89 -10.25
CA HIS A 233 19.76 -3.43 -10.35
C HIS A 233 19.23 -2.80 -9.05
N SER A 234 18.17 -3.36 -8.46
CA SER A 234 17.65 -2.92 -7.16
C SER A 234 18.71 -2.99 -6.06
N ARG A 235 19.53 -4.05 -6.06
CA ARG A 235 20.67 -4.20 -5.15
C ARG A 235 21.76 -3.15 -5.40
N GLU A 236 22.11 -2.90 -6.65
CA GLU A 236 23.12 -1.88 -7.03
C GLU A 236 22.71 -0.47 -6.60
N MET A 237 21.41 -0.15 -6.61
CA MET A 237 20.90 1.16 -6.18
C MET A 237 21.04 1.42 -4.68
N THR A 238 21.39 0.40 -3.89
CA THR A 238 21.76 0.60 -2.48
C THR A 238 23.15 1.23 -2.39
N ASP A 239 23.44 1.95 -1.30
CA ASP A 239 24.77 2.55 -1.06
C ASP A 239 25.83 1.46 -0.82
N ILE A 240 26.15 0.70 -1.87
CA ILE A 240 27.24 -0.26 -1.90
C ILE A 240 28.54 0.55 -1.91
N PRO A 241 29.48 0.30 -0.98
CA PRO A 241 30.76 0.99 -0.97
C PRO A 241 31.49 0.83 -2.31
N GLU A 242 32.08 1.93 -2.80
CA GLU A 242 32.96 1.91 -3.98
C GLU A 242 34.00 0.76 -3.85
N GLY A 243 34.04 -0.14 -4.84
CA GLY A 243 34.99 -1.26 -4.88
C GLY A 243 34.39 -2.65 -4.61
N THR A 244 33.10 -2.75 -4.34
CA THR A 244 32.41 -4.06 -4.35
C THR A 244 32.22 -4.52 -5.79
N ASN A 245 32.67 -5.74 -6.11
CA ASN A 245 32.46 -6.36 -7.42
C ASN A 245 30.97 -6.72 -7.59
N VAL A 246 30.15 -5.73 -7.92
CA VAL A 246 28.89 -5.95 -8.63
C VAL A 246 29.28 -6.20 -10.09
N PRO A 247 28.69 -7.18 -10.82
CA PRO A 247 28.82 -7.24 -12.28
C PRO A 247 28.61 -5.83 -12.85
N GLU A 248 29.32 -5.42 -13.90
CA GLU A 248 29.14 -4.10 -14.51
C GLU A 248 27.71 -3.95 -15.07
N THR A 249 26.74 -3.66 -14.20
CA THR A 249 25.37 -3.25 -14.50
C THR A 249 25.27 -1.73 -14.61
N LYS A 250 26.40 -1.02 -14.48
CA LYS A 250 26.53 0.41 -14.78
C LYS A 250 26.14 0.70 -16.23
N GLY A 251 24.94 1.24 -16.41
CA GLY A 251 24.49 1.78 -17.69
C GLY A 251 23.01 1.58 -17.96
N ASP A 252 22.60 2.08 -19.11
CA ASP A 252 21.24 1.98 -19.68
C ASP A 252 20.68 0.54 -19.61
N LEU A 253 19.35 0.41 -19.44
CA LEU A 253 18.61 -0.85 -19.29
C LEU A 253 19.05 -1.92 -20.30
N GLU A 254 19.24 -1.51 -21.55
CA GLU A 254 19.68 -2.36 -22.66
C GLU A 254 20.97 -3.14 -22.33
N LYS A 255 21.95 -2.46 -21.71
CA LYS A 255 23.22 -3.09 -21.33
C LYS A 255 23.02 -4.14 -20.26
N ARG A 256 22.19 -3.85 -19.25
CA ARG A 256 21.90 -4.78 -18.16
C ARG A 256 21.16 -6.02 -18.68
N LEU A 257 20.17 -5.84 -19.54
CA LEU A 257 19.44 -6.95 -20.18
C LEU A 257 20.36 -7.80 -21.08
N ASN A 258 21.23 -7.16 -21.86
CA ASN A 258 22.19 -7.86 -22.73
C ASN A 258 23.21 -8.67 -21.90
N ALA A 259 23.69 -8.11 -20.80
CA ALA A 259 24.59 -8.79 -19.87
C ALA A 259 23.91 -9.99 -19.17
N GLY A 260 22.61 -9.86 -18.86
CA GLY A 260 21.77 -10.95 -18.35
C GLY A 260 21.30 -11.95 -19.41
N HIS A 261 21.75 -11.80 -20.67
CA HIS A 261 21.34 -12.65 -21.80
C HIS A 261 19.82 -12.71 -22.02
N VAL A 262 19.09 -11.66 -21.64
CA VAL A 262 17.64 -11.56 -21.83
C VAL A 262 17.34 -11.42 -23.32
N LYS A 263 16.36 -12.18 -23.82
CA LYS A 263 15.91 -12.10 -25.21
C LYS A 263 14.75 -11.14 -25.31
N TYR A 264 14.91 -10.06 -26.06
CA TYR A 264 13.89 -9.04 -26.25
C TYR A 264 14.08 -8.30 -27.57
N SER A 265 13.02 -7.66 -28.04
CA SER A 265 13.00 -6.74 -29.20
C SER A 265 12.67 -5.30 -28.81
N ALA A 266 12.07 -5.10 -27.63
CA ALA A 266 11.85 -3.81 -26.98
C ALA A 266 11.87 -4.01 -25.46
N ALA A 267 12.24 -2.98 -24.70
CA ALA A 267 12.28 -3.02 -23.25
C ALA A 267 11.84 -1.68 -22.64
N GLY A 268 11.39 -1.72 -21.38
CA GLY A 268 11.06 -0.56 -20.56
C GLY A 268 11.33 -0.86 -19.09
N GLU A 269 11.48 0.18 -18.28
CA GLU A 269 11.80 0.02 -16.86
C GLU A 269 11.01 0.99 -15.98
N ASN A 270 10.55 0.49 -14.85
CA ASN A 270 10.15 1.30 -13.71
C ASN A 270 11.09 1.03 -12.54
N ILE A 271 11.55 2.09 -11.89
CA ILE A 271 12.33 2.01 -10.64
C ILE A 271 11.66 2.84 -9.56
N ALA A 272 11.83 2.41 -8.32
CA ALA A 272 11.35 3.13 -7.14
C ALA A 272 12.15 2.74 -5.91
N LYS A 273 12.13 3.60 -4.90
CA LYS A 273 12.72 3.32 -3.60
C LYS A 273 11.92 3.92 -2.45
N ASP A 274 12.17 3.43 -1.25
CA ASP A 274 11.67 3.96 0.02
C ASP A 274 10.14 3.87 0.20
N TYR A 275 9.45 3.07 -0.63
CA TYR A 275 8.05 2.71 -0.43
C TYR A 275 7.89 1.64 0.67
N VAL A 276 6.74 1.67 1.34
CA VAL A 276 6.44 0.76 2.46
C VAL A 276 6.32 -0.69 2.01
N ASP A 277 5.71 -0.97 0.85
CA ASP A 277 5.52 -2.32 0.31
C ASP A 277 5.18 -2.31 -1.19
N ALA A 278 4.97 -3.50 -1.76
CA ALA A 278 4.54 -3.74 -3.13
C ALA A 278 3.29 -2.94 -3.56
N ALA A 279 2.26 -2.88 -2.73
CA ALA A 279 1.04 -2.15 -3.08
C ALA A 279 1.29 -0.64 -3.13
N ALA A 280 2.07 -0.08 -2.21
CA ALA A 280 2.40 1.35 -2.21
C ALA A 280 3.25 1.76 -3.43
N VAL A 281 4.25 0.95 -3.81
CA VAL A 281 5.09 1.26 -4.99
C VAL A 281 4.30 1.17 -6.30
N MET A 282 3.39 0.21 -6.41
CA MET A 282 2.52 0.07 -7.59
C MET A 282 1.63 1.29 -7.78
N GLU A 283 1.06 1.84 -6.70
CA GLU A 283 0.25 3.05 -6.75
C GLU A 283 1.09 4.30 -7.09
N GLY A 284 2.34 4.35 -6.62
CA GLY A 284 3.32 5.37 -7.01
C GLY A 284 3.63 5.34 -8.50
N TRP A 285 3.89 4.16 -9.07
CA TRP A 285 4.11 4.01 -10.51
C TRP A 285 2.85 4.31 -11.33
N LEU A 286 1.67 3.87 -10.89
CA LEU A 286 0.39 4.15 -11.56
C LEU A 286 0.13 5.65 -11.71
N ASN A 287 0.55 6.45 -10.72
CA ASN A 287 0.39 7.89 -10.67
C ASN A 287 1.59 8.69 -11.22
N SER A 288 2.59 8.04 -11.81
CA SER A 288 3.64 8.70 -12.58
C SER A 288 3.45 8.44 -14.07
N LYS A 289 3.35 9.48 -14.90
CA LYS A 289 3.02 9.32 -16.32
C LYS A 289 3.97 8.35 -17.04
N GLY A 290 5.29 8.54 -16.87
CA GLY A 290 6.28 7.68 -17.54
C GLY A 290 6.19 6.23 -17.07
N HIS A 291 6.03 6.02 -15.77
CA HIS A 291 5.95 4.66 -15.21
C HIS A 291 4.66 3.94 -15.59
N ARG A 292 3.55 4.69 -15.60
CA ARG A 292 2.24 4.23 -16.07
C ARG A 292 2.30 3.83 -17.54
N ASP A 293 2.87 4.67 -18.39
CA ASP A 293 3.00 4.40 -19.83
C ASP A 293 3.76 3.08 -20.06
N ALA A 294 4.82 2.80 -19.29
CA ALA A 294 5.55 1.53 -19.37
C ALA A 294 4.69 0.34 -18.92
N MET A 295 4.02 0.46 -17.77
CA MET A 295 3.17 -0.59 -17.19
C MET A 295 2.00 -0.98 -18.10
N LEU A 296 1.41 0.00 -18.79
CA LEU A 296 0.24 -0.15 -19.65
C LEU A 296 0.60 -0.21 -21.15
N ASN A 297 1.88 -0.37 -21.50
CA ASN A 297 2.27 -0.54 -22.90
C ASN A 297 1.81 -1.91 -23.42
N GLU A 298 1.05 -1.90 -24.52
CA GLU A 298 0.51 -3.10 -25.17
C GLU A 298 1.56 -3.94 -25.90
N ASP A 299 2.71 -3.34 -26.26
CA ASP A 299 3.79 -4.02 -26.97
C ASP A 299 4.57 -4.99 -26.08
N PHE A 300 4.53 -4.81 -24.75
CA PHE A 300 5.22 -5.70 -23.82
C PHE A 300 4.46 -7.01 -23.63
N THR A 301 5.23 -8.08 -23.53
CA THR A 301 4.73 -9.46 -23.39
C THR A 301 5.31 -10.17 -22.17
N GLY A 302 6.42 -9.66 -21.62
CA GLY A 302 7.08 -10.21 -20.45
C GLY A 302 7.41 -9.16 -19.40
N LEU A 303 7.53 -9.61 -18.15
CA LEU A 303 7.88 -8.79 -17.00
C LEU A 303 8.83 -9.59 -16.08
N GLY A 304 9.97 -8.98 -15.77
CA GLY A 304 10.77 -9.36 -14.62
C GLY A 304 10.65 -8.33 -13.51
N VAL A 305 10.42 -8.77 -12.28
CA VAL A 305 10.42 -7.88 -11.11
C VAL A 305 11.57 -8.27 -10.21
N GLY A 306 12.28 -7.28 -9.67
CA GLY A 306 13.35 -7.52 -8.72
C GLY A 306 13.33 -6.51 -7.59
N VAL A 307 13.38 -7.01 -6.36
CA VAL A 307 13.31 -6.20 -5.15
C VAL A 307 14.53 -6.47 -4.29
N TYR A 308 15.17 -5.41 -3.78
CA TYR A 308 16.21 -5.54 -2.78
C TYR A 308 15.95 -4.52 -1.67
N LYS A 309 15.64 -5.01 -0.48
CA LYS A 309 15.15 -4.21 0.65
C LYS A 309 14.00 -3.29 0.23
N LYS A 310 14.21 -1.97 0.21
CA LYS A 310 13.23 -0.97 -0.22
C LYS A 310 13.51 -0.39 -1.61
N TYR A 311 14.18 -1.14 -2.47
CA TYR A 311 14.44 -0.78 -3.87
C TYR A 311 13.69 -1.75 -4.77
N TYR A 312 12.93 -1.20 -5.70
CA TYR A 312 11.99 -1.96 -6.52
C TYR A 312 12.25 -1.66 -8.00
N THR A 313 12.32 -2.69 -8.83
CA THR A 313 12.53 -2.57 -10.28
C THR A 313 11.55 -3.46 -11.03
N GLN A 314 10.92 -2.93 -12.08
CA GLN A 314 10.18 -3.67 -13.10
C GLN A 314 10.91 -3.56 -14.43
N ASN A 315 11.30 -4.69 -15.01
CA ASN A 315 11.85 -4.78 -16.36
C ASN A 315 10.80 -5.39 -17.29
N PHE A 316 10.20 -4.53 -18.12
CA PHE A 316 9.27 -4.92 -19.15
C PHE A 316 10.03 -5.32 -20.42
N ILE A 317 9.60 -6.39 -21.08
CA ILE A 317 10.19 -6.85 -22.34
C ILE A 317 9.13 -7.24 -23.35
N ARG A 318 9.47 -7.06 -24.63
CA ARG A 318 8.78 -7.71 -25.76
C ARG A 318 9.64 -8.86 -26.25
N LYS A 319 9.14 -10.09 -26.13
CA LYS A 319 9.84 -11.30 -26.60
C LYS A 319 9.86 -11.40 -28.13
#